data_AF-A0ABD1K8P6-F1
#
_entry.id   AF-A0ABD1K8P6-F1
#
_cell.length_a   1.000
_cell.length_b   1.000
_cell.length_c   1.000
_cell.angle_alpha   90.00
_cell.angle_beta   90.00
_cell.angle_gamma   90.00
#
_symmetry.space_group_name_H-M   'P 1'
#
loop_
_entity.id
_entity.type
_entity.pdbx_description
1 polymer ?
#
loop_
_entity_poly.entity_id
_entity_poly.type
_entity_poly.pdbx_seq_one_letter_code
_entity_poly.pdbx_strand_id
1 'polypeptide(L)'
;MAAARKHRRVAGSQPGFISLKGSADTSNLARRKRVNKNKKKNWNKYSDIQDVEEFLDDVRLQERTTGGLIADKPDDILFFLDIGATKRKESFPASGDEGEKNKKKNKRPLKVDLLLQSNSHIPAPKNILVHQQPNAKKLRRKEELAENLAAKGVVPRRQRLLELRKEAYTAGIPVRERPVANNNLERAFYDLWEDNRKHFCVDEGFALVIC
;
A
#
# COMPACT_ATOMS: atom_id res chain seq x y z
N MET A 1 0.48 40.16 73.38
CA MET A 1 -0.31 39.33 72.42
C MET A 1 0.25 37.90 72.47
N ALA A 2 -0.52 36.97 73.01
CA ALA A 2 -0.09 35.63 73.43
C ALA A 2 0.09 34.63 72.27
N ALA A 3 1.01 33.67 72.43
CA ALA A 3 1.27 32.60 71.46
C ALA A 3 0.20 31.49 71.55
N ALA A 4 -0.36 31.11 70.40
CA ALA A 4 -1.40 30.08 70.30
C ALA A 4 -0.85 28.66 70.55
N ARG A 5 -1.27 28.04 71.65
CA ARG A 5 -0.99 26.62 71.96
C ARG A 5 -1.97 25.73 71.20
N LYS A 6 -1.48 24.81 70.36
CA LYS A 6 -2.30 23.80 69.66
C LYS A 6 -2.56 22.61 70.58
N HIS A 7 -3.82 22.27 70.81
CA HIS A 7 -4.23 21.11 71.61
C HIS A 7 -3.95 19.78 70.89
N ARG A 8 -3.14 18.92 71.53
CA ARG A 8 -2.94 17.51 71.13
C ARG A 8 -4.17 16.70 71.55
N ARG A 9 -4.86 16.05 70.59
CA ARG A 9 -5.97 15.14 70.87
C ARG A 9 -5.42 13.83 71.47
N VAL A 10 -5.66 13.61 72.75
CA VAL A 10 -5.33 12.38 73.50
C VAL A 10 -6.55 11.46 73.43
N ALA A 11 -6.72 10.75 72.32
CA ALA A 11 -7.82 9.78 72.15
C ALA A 11 -7.35 8.31 72.22
N GLY A 12 -6.05 8.05 72.42
CA GLY A 12 -5.48 6.70 72.39
C GLY A 12 -5.23 6.06 73.76
N SER A 13 -5.71 6.65 74.84
CA SER A 13 -5.44 6.17 76.21
C SER A 13 -6.72 6.15 77.04
N GLN A 14 -7.70 5.35 76.60
CA GLN A 14 -8.84 4.97 77.43
C GLN A 14 -8.72 3.47 77.74
N PRO A 15 -8.72 3.05 79.02
CA PRO A 15 -8.64 1.65 79.39
C PRO A 15 -10.00 0.98 79.09
N GLY A 16 -10.08 0.26 77.98
CA GLY A 16 -11.31 -0.42 77.55
C GLY A 16 -11.41 -0.71 76.06
N PHE A 17 -10.51 -0.19 75.22
CA PHE A 17 -10.49 -0.52 73.80
C PHE A 17 -9.48 -1.64 73.52
N ILE A 18 -9.98 -2.77 73.02
CA ILE A 18 -9.17 -3.90 72.53
C ILE A 18 -8.26 -3.40 71.42
N SER A 19 -6.96 -3.35 71.69
CA SER A 19 -5.95 -3.04 70.68
C SER A 19 -5.76 -4.27 69.82
N LEU A 20 -6.45 -4.36 68.68
CA LEU A 20 -6.08 -5.34 67.66
C LEU A 20 -4.68 -4.99 67.17
N LYS A 21 -3.70 -5.77 67.62
CA LYS A 21 -2.35 -5.78 67.07
C LYS A 21 -2.47 -6.30 65.64
N GLY A 22 -2.55 -5.37 64.68
CA GLY A 22 -2.54 -5.70 63.26
C GLY A 22 -1.27 -6.48 62.94
N SER A 23 -1.45 -7.71 62.48
CA SER A 23 -0.37 -8.58 61.98
C SER A 23 0.37 -7.85 60.86
N ALA A 24 1.67 -7.72 61.04
CA ALA A 24 2.52 -6.86 60.23
C ALA A 24 3.06 -7.59 59.01
N ASP A 25 2.19 -7.96 58.06
CA ASP A 25 2.60 -8.50 56.74
C ASP A 25 1.95 -7.74 55.57
N THR A 26 1.65 -6.46 55.76
CA THR A 26 1.27 -5.53 54.68
C THR A 26 2.28 -4.40 54.57
N SER A 27 3.56 -4.75 54.50
CA SER A 27 4.68 -3.79 54.48
C SER A 27 4.78 -2.95 53.20
N ASN A 28 4.01 -3.21 52.15
CA ASN A 28 4.13 -2.49 50.86
C ASN A 28 2.91 -1.66 50.44
N LEU A 29 1.76 -1.72 51.14
CA LEU A 29 0.65 -0.79 50.90
C LEU A 29 0.80 0.49 51.72
N ALA A 30 2.02 1.05 51.74
CA ALA A 30 2.28 2.36 52.31
C ALA A 30 1.33 3.37 51.65
N ARG A 31 0.43 3.95 52.45
CA ARG A 31 -0.62 4.90 52.04
C ARG A 31 -0.06 5.88 51.00
N ARG A 32 -0.41 5.66 49.72
CA ARG A 32 0.18 6.37 48.56
C ARG A 32 0.15 7.87 48.85
N LYS A 33 1.33 8.46 49.08
CA LYS A 33 1.43 9.90 49.39
C LYS A 33 0.84 10.65 48.22
N ARG A 34 -0.15 11.51 48.48
CA ARG A 34 -0.78 12.34 47.44
C ARG A 34 0.24 13.38 46.98
N VAL A 35 0.98 13.03 45.93
CA VAL A 35 2.04 13.85 45.35
C VAL A 35 1.57 14.48 44.05
N ASN A 36 2.09 15.66 43.72
CA ASN A 36 1.74 16.37 42.50
C ASN A 36 2.34 15.63 41.27
N LYS A 37 1.47 15.00 40.47
CA LYS A 37 1.83 14.22 39.27
C LYS A 37 2.11 15.07 38.03
N ASN A 38 2.15 16.40 38.12
CA ASN A 38 2.35 17.24 36.93
C ASN A 38 3.83 17.33 36.52
N LYS A 39 4.79 16.95 37.40
CA LYS A 39 6.23 17.06 37.13
C LYS A 39 6.87 15.69 36.88
N LYS A 40 7.67 15.55 35.81
CA LYS A 40 8.42 14.33 35.46
C LYS A 40 9.31 13.80 36.61
N LYS A 41 9.97 14.69 37.36
CA LYS A 41 10.78 14.32 38.55
C LYS A 41 9.97 13.56 39.60
N ASN A 42 8.67 13.81 39.69
CA ASN A 42 7.79 13.14 40.63
C ASN A 42 7.36 11.76 40.12
N TRP A 43 7.10 11.64 38.81
CA TRP A 43 6.83 10.34 38.16
C TRP A 43 7.97 9.36 38.39
N ASN A 44 9.21 9.76 38.12
CA ASN A 44 10.36 8.86 38.29
C ASN A 44 10.60 8.42 39.73
N LYS A 45 10.09 9.15 40.73
CA LYS A 45 10.31 8.86 42.16
C LYS A 45 9.20 8.04 42.81
N TYR A 46 7.98 8.15 42.29
CA TYR A 46 6.78 7.56 42.91
C TYR A 46 6.04 6.58 41.99
N SER A 47 6.52 6.38 40.75
CA SER A 47 6.06 5.27 39.92
C SER A 47 7.00 4.11 40.18
N ASP A 48 6.45 3.02 40.67
CA ASP A 48 7.19 1.77 40.81
C ASP A 48 7.07 0.99 39.49
N ILE A 49 8.21 0.57 38.94
CA ILE A 49 8.25 -0.22 37.71
C ILE A 49 7.89 -1.68 38.02
N GLN A 50 8.22 -2.15 39.23
CA GLN A 50 7.92 -3.50 39.66
C GLN A 50 6.40 -3.74 39.74
N ASP A 51 5.63 -2.74 40.19
CA ASP A 51 4.16 -2.77 40.18
C ASP A 51 3.60 -3.00 38.76
N VAL A 52 4.25 -2.42 37.74
CA VAL A 52 3.85 -2.62 36.33
C VAL A 52 4.27 -4.00 35.82
N GLU A 53 5.45 -4.47 36.20
CA GLU A 53 5.95 -5.80 35.81
C GLU A 53 5.12 -6.93 36.44
N GLU A 54 4.82 -6.83 37.74
CA GLU A 54 3.96 -7.74 38.49
C GLU A 54 2.56 -7.80 37.86
N PHE A 55 1.96 -6.65 37.54
CA PHE A 55 0.67 -6.61 36.85
C PHE A 55 0.72 -7.32 35.49
N LEU A 56 1.78 -7.12 34.70
CA LEU A 56 1.91 -7.78 33.39
C LEU A 56 2.15 -9.29 33.51
N ASP A 57 2.87 -9.72 34.54
CA ASP A 57 3.07 -11.14 34.84
C ASP A 57 1.76 -11.80 35.29
N ASP A 58 0.94 -11.11 36.08
CA ASP A 58 -0.40 -11.56 36.45
C ASP A 58 -1.32 -11.67 35.23
N VAL A 59 -1.31 -10.69 34.33
CA VAL A 59 -2.08 -10.75 33.07
C VAL A 59 -1.65 -11.95 32.23
N ARG A 60 -0.34 -12.18 32.07
CA ARG A 60 0.18 -13.37 31.35
C ARG A 60 -0.21 -14.67 32.04
N LEU A 61 -0.22 -14.69 33.37
CA LEU A 61 -0.65 -15.86 34.13
C LEU A 61 -2.14 -16.15 33.92
N GLN A 62 -2.99 -15.11 33.90
CA GLN A 62 -4.42 -15.23 33.58
C GLN A 62 -4.63 -15.72 32.15
N GLU A 63 -3.89 -15.19 31.18
CA GLU A 63 -3.93 -15.67 29.80
C GLU A 63 -3.55 -17.15 29.69
N ARG A 64 -2.56 -17.63 30.45
CA ARG A 64 -2.16 -19.04 30.45
C ARG A 64 -3.16 -19.96 31.14
N THR A 65 -3.69 -19.56 32.29
CA THR A 65 -4.55 -20.41 33.12
C THR A 65 -6.00 -20.40 32.67
N THR A 66 -6.50 -19.20 32.33
CA THR A 66 -7.89 -19.00 31.97
C THR A 66 -8.05 -18.89 30.45
N GLY A 67 -7.00 -18.62 29.66
CA GLY A 67 -7.12 -18.44 28.22
C GLY A 67 -7.63 -17.05 27.81
N GLY A 68 -7.49 -16.05 28.68
CA GLY A 68 -7.90 -14.66 28.45
C GLY A 68 -8.15 -13.91 29.76
N LEU A 69 -8.34 -12.59 29.70
CA LEU A 69 -8.67 -11.77 30.87
C LEU A 69 -9.98 -12.26 31.51
N ILE A 70 -9.98 -12.37 32.83
CA ILE A 70 -11.15 -12.83 33.60
C ILE A 70 -12.30 -11.81 33.48
N ALA A 71 -11.98 -10.52 33.35
CA ALA A 71 -12.96 -9.43 33.29
C ALA A 71 -13.84 -9.43 32.02
N ASP A 72 -13.34 -9.98 30.91
CA ASP A 72 -14.07 -10.00 29.64
C ASP A 72 -15.01 -11.20 29.52
N LYS A 73 -14.86 -12.19 30.41
CA LYS A 73 -15.66 -13.40 30.40
C LYS A 73 -16.95 -13.17 31.18
N PRO A 74 -18.11 -13.56 30.63
CA PRO A 74 -19.37 -13.47 31.37
C PRO A 74 -19.33 -14.42 32.57
N ASP A 75 -19.94 -13.99 33.67
CA ASP A 75 -20.00 -14.74 34.93
C ASP A 75 -20.64 -16.12 34.74
N ASP A 76 -21.58 -16.28 33.80
CA ASP A 76 -22.24 -17.55 33.46
C ASP A 76 -21.25 -18.63 32.97
N ILE A 77 -20.12 -18.22 32.40
CA ILE A 77 -19.03 -19.14 31.97
C ILE A 77 -18.04 -19.37 33.11
N LEU A 78 -17.83 -18.36 33.96
CA LEU A 78 -16.87 -18.43 35.07
C LEU A 78 -17.41 -19.23 36.26
N PHE A 79 -18.71 -19.11 36.52
CA PHE A 79 -19.41 -19.73 37.62
C PHE A 79 -20.58 -20.55 37.08
N PHE A 80 -20.41 -21.87 37.02
CA PHE A 80 -21.54 -22.77 36.85
C PHE A 80 -21.96 -23.31 38.22
N LEU A 81 -23.25 -23.18 38.53
CA LEU A 81 -23.84 -23.86 39.67
C LEU A 81 -24.09 -25.30 39.25
N ASP A 82 -23.19 -26.21 39.62
CA ASP A 82 -23.34 -27.65 39.38
C ASP A 82 -24.38 -28.24 40.34
N ILE A 83 -25.64 -27.87 40.11
CA ILE A 83 -26.79 -28.51 40.73
C ILE A 83 -27.00 -29.80 39.96
N GLY A 84 -26.49 -30.90 40.50
CA GLY A 84 -26.49 -32.23 39.88
C GLY A 84 -27.75 -32.53 39.06
N ALA A 85 -27.57 -32.51 37.74
CA ALA A 85 -28.46 -33.02 36.69
C ALA A 85 -29.96 -32.66 36.76
N THR A 86 -30.35 -31.55 36.14
CA THR A 86 -31.65 -31.47 35.45
C THR A 86 -31.52 -30.96 34.02
N LYS A 87 -31.47 -31.93 33.09
CA LYS A 87 -31.84 -31.88 31.67
C LYS A 87 -32.41 -30.54 31.18
N ARG A 88 -31.64 -29.75 30.41
CA ARG A 88 -32.20 -28.96 29.31
C ARG A 88 -31.24 -28.89 28.12
N LYS A 89 -31.71 -29.51 27.04
CA LYS A 89 -31.30 -29.27 25.66
C LYS A 89 -31.96 -27.96 25.21
N GLU A 90 -31.21 -27.03 24.65
CA GLU A 90 -31.72 -25.91 23.84
C GLU A 90 -30.75 -25.78 22.64
N SER A 91 -31.05 -26.44 21.52
CA SER A 91 -31.85 -25.95 20.38
C SER A 91 -31.06 -25.00 19.46
N PHE A 92 -30.30 -25.58 18.54
CA PHE A 92 -29.90 -24.91 17.31
C PHE A 92 -31.12 -24.83 16.38
N PRO A 93 -31.55 -23.66 15.88
CA PRO A 93 -32.59 -23.61 14.86
C PRO A 93 -32.01 -23.99 13.50
N ALA A 94 -32.19 -25.25 13.13
CA ALA A 94 -32.13 -25.70 11.75
C ALA A 94 -33.39 -25.17 11.01
N SER A 95 -33.24 -24.05 10.33
CA SER A 95 -34.16 -23.56 9.29
C SER A 95 -33.26 -22.95 8.20
N GLY A 96 -33.26 -23.38 6.95
CA GLY A 96 -34.36 -23.78 6.10
C GLY A 96 -34.43 -22.78 4.95
N ASP A 97 -33.44 -22.80 4.04
CA ASP A 97 -33.53 -22.21 2.69
C ASP A 97 -32.33 -22.66 1.82
N GLU A 98 -32.50 -23.72 1.03
CA GLU A 98 -31.46 -24.31 0.17
C GLU A 98 -31.66 -23.98 -1.33
N GLY A 99 -32.64 -23.15 -1.70
CA GLY A 99 -33.03 -22.92 -3.09
C GLY A 99 -32.30 -21.77 -3.81
N GLU A 100 -32.03 -20.66 -3.11
CA GLU A 100 -31.53 -19.44 -3.77
C GLU A 100 -30.02 -19.20 -3.62
N LYS A 101 -29.36 -19.96 -2.73
CA LYS A 101 -27.95 -19.74 -2.40
C LYS A 101 -26.98 -20.09 -3.52
N ASN A 102 -27.37 -20.97 -4.46
CA ASN A 102 -26.46 -21.42 -5.53
C ASN A 102 -26.24 -20.37 -6.64
N LYS A 103 -27.23 -19.52 -6.97
CA LYS A 103 -27.04 -18.49 -8.01
C LYS A 103 -26.08 -17.37 -7.58
N LYS A 104 -25.92 -17.14 -6.27
CA LYS A 104 -24.97 -16.16 -5.70
C LYS A 104 -23.53 -16.70 -5.65
N LYS A 105 -23.33 -18.03 -5.69
CA LYS A 105 -22.00 -18.65 -5.75
C LYS A 105 -21.32 -18.42 -7.10
N ASN A 106 -22.09 -18.39 -8.19
CA ASN A 106 -21.57 -18.17 -9.55
C ASN A 106 -21.09 -16.73 -9.81
N LYS A 107 -21.40 -15.78 -8.90
CA LYS A 107 -20.94 -14.39 -9.00
C LYS A 107 -19.69 -14.11 -8.15
N ARG A 108 -19.30 -15.05 -7.28
CA ARG A 108 -18.08 -14.90 -6.48
C ARG A 108 -16.90 -15.35 -7.36
N PRO A 109 -15.84 -14.55 -7.50
CA PRO A 109 -14.64 -14.98 -8.20
C PRO A 109 -14.11 -16.27 -7.57
N LEU A 110 -13.46 -17.12 -8.38
CA LEU A 110 -12.91 -18.38 -7.91
C LEU A 110 -11.89 -18.10 -6.79
N LYS A 111 -11.69 -19.07 -5.90
CA LYS A 111 -10.69 -18.92 -4.82
C LYS A 111 -9.28 -18.67 -5.35
N VAL A 112 -8.96 -19.22 -6.52
CA VAL A 112 -7.72 -18.96 -7.26
C VAL A 112 -7.62 -17.51 -7.73
N ASP A 113 -8.73 -16.91 -8.20
CA ASP A 113 -8.76 -15.52 -8.63
C ASP A 113 -8.67 -14.56 -7.43
N LEU A 114 -9.33 -14.90 -6.31
CA LEU A 114 -9.21 -14.17 -5.04
C LEU A 114 -7.78 -14.19 -4.49
N LEU A 115 -7.03 -15.28 -4.70
CA LEU A 115 -5.63 -15.39 -4.30
C LEU A 115 -4.72 -14.52 -5.18
N LEU A 116 -5.08 -14.35 -6.47
CA LEU A 116 -4.35 -13.51 -7.41
C LEU A 116 -4.59 -12.01 -7.19
N GLN A 117 -5.71 -11.64 -6.56
CA GLN A 117 -6.00 -10.27 -6.16
C GLN A 117 -5.08 -9.79 -5.03
N SER A 118 -4.76 -8.49 -5.02
CA SER A 118 -4.00 -7.87 -3.94
C SER A 118 -4.84 -7.83 -2.66
N ASN A 119 -4.65 -8.80 -1.77
CA ASN A 119 -5.40 -8.94 -0.52
C ASN A 119 -4.94 -7.97 0.59
N SER A 120 -3.98 -7.09 0.32
CA SER A 120 -3.54 -6.09 1.29
C SER A 120 -4.57 -4.96 1.42
N HIS A 121 -5.04 -4.71 2.64
CA HIS A 121 -5.85 -3.53 2.95
C HIS A 121 -5.05 -2.22 2.76
N ILE A 122 -3.72 -2.32 2.78
CA ILE A 122 -2.81 -1.21 2.53
C ILE A 122 -2.70 -1.01 1.01
N PRO A 123 -2.92 0.22 0.51
CA PRO A 123 -2.73 0.51 -0.90
C PRO A 123 -1.26 0.30 -1.27
N ALA A 124 -1.02 -0.18 -2.49
CA ALA A 124 0.34 -0.28 -3.02
C ALA A 124 1.03 1.09 -2.93
N PRO A 125 2.34 1.14 -2.58
CA PRO A 125 3.08 2.39 -2.55
C PRO A 125 2.96 3.08 -3.91
N LYS A 126 2.68 4.38 -3.89
CA LYS A 126 2.55 5.18 -5.11
C LYS A 126 3.86 5.09 -5.89
N ASN A 127 3.77 4.71 -7.16
CA ASN A 127 4.94 4.73 -8.02
C ASN A 127 5.34 6.19 -8.31
N ILE A 128 6.25 6.72 -7.50
CA ILE A 128 6.72 8.11 -7.57
C ILE A 128 7.35 8.45 -8.92
N LEU A 129 7.91 7.46 -9.63
CA LEU A 129 8.57 7.67 -10.92
C LEU A 129 7.57 7.94 -12.04
N VAL A 130 6.37 7.34 -11.98
CA VAL A 130 5.30 7.59 -12.95
C VAL A 130 4.85 9.05 -12.94
N HIS A 131 4.92 9.70 -11.77
CA HIS A 131 4.57 11.11 -11.62
C HIS A 131 5.75 12.06 -11.90
N GLN A 132 6.99 11.56 -11.91
CA GLN A 132 8.16 12.34 -12.24
C GLN A 132 8.35 12.40 -13.75
N GLN A 133 7.91 13.51 -14.35
CA GLN A 133 8.30 13.84 -15.71
C GLN A 133 9.68 14.52 -15.70
N PRO A 134 10.74 13.87 -16.20
CA PRO A 134 12.03 14.54 -16.34
C PRO A 134 11.87 15.75 -17.26
N ASN A 135 12.46 16.88 -16.90
CA ASN A 135 12.34 18.14 -17.65
C ASN A 135 10.90 18.68 -17.81
N ALA A 136 9.96 18.37 -16.91
CA ALA A 136 8.57 18.85 -16.95
C ALA A 136 8.45 20.37 -17.21
N LYS A 137 9.29 21.20 -16.55
CA LYS A 137 9.31 22.66 -16.74
C LYS A 137 9.64 23.06 -18.18
N LYS A 138 10.53 22.32 -18.84
CA LYS A 138 10.91 22.57 -20.24
C LYS A 138 9.79 22.18 -21.19
N LEU A 139 9.04 21.12 -20.89
CA LEU A 139 7.88 20.71 -21.68
C LEU A 139 6.76 21.76 -21.58
N ARG A 140 6.42 22.20 -20.37
CA ARG A 140 5.44 23.29 -20.16
C ARG A 140 5.81 24.55 -20.94
N ARG A 141 7.08 24.97 -20.87
CA ARG A 141 7.55 26.16 -21.62
C ARG A 141 7.45 25.98 -23.14
N LYS A 142 7.62 24.76 -23.65
CA LYS A 142 7.46 24.45 -25.08
C LYS A 142 5.99 24.46 -25.48
N GLU A 143 5.11 23.92 -24.64
CA GLU A 143 3.66 23.94 -24.83
C GLU A 143 3.14 25.38 -24.84
N GLU A 144 3.49 26.18 -23.83
CA GLU A 144 3.17 27.61 -23.77
C GLU A 144 3.68 28.36 -25.01
N LEU A 145 4.91 28.09 -25.46
CA LEU A 145 5.44 28.68 -26.69
C LEU A 145 4.62 28.25 -27.92
N ALA A 146 4.23 26.99 -28.01
CA ALA A 146 3.42 26.48 -29.12
C ALA A 146 2.03 27.13 -29.11
N GLU A 147 1.38 27.25 -27.96
CA GLU A 147 0.10 27.94 -27.78
C GLU A 147 0.20 29.42 -28.16
N ASN A 148 1.25 30.11 -27.69
CA ASN A 148 1.50 31.50 -28.06
C ASN A 148 1.73 31.70 -29.56
N LEU A 149 2.41 30.76 -30.22
CA LEU A 149 2.58 30.79 -31.68
C LEU A 149 1.26 30.49 -32.40
N ALA A 150 0.46 29.54 -31.90
CA ALA A 150 -0.85 29.22 -32.44
C ALA A 150 -1.82 30.40 -32.31
N ALA A 151 -1.84 31.09 -31.16
CA ALA A 151 -2.63 32.29 -30.93
C ALA A 151 -2.24 33.44 -31.87
N LYS A 152 -0.95 33.52 -32.24
CA LYS A 152 -0.44 34.47 -33.24
C LYS A 152 -0.65 33.99 -34.69
N GLY A 153 -1.20 32.80 -34.90
CA GLY A 153 -1.36 32.19 -36.23
C GLY A 153 -0.03 31.83 -36.92
N VAL A 154 1.08 31.78 -36.17
CA VAL A 154 2.42 31.54 -36.74
C VAL A 154 2.69 30.04 -36.78
N VAL A 155 2.63 29.46 -37.97
CA VAL A 155 2.97 28.06 -38.22
C VAL A 155 4.49 27.84 -38.03
N PRO A 156 4.94 26.76 -37.36
CA PRO A 156 6.37 26.44 -37.24
C PRO A 156 7.00 26.18 -38.61
N ARG A 157 8.28 26.56 -38.76
CA ARG A 157 9.03 26.46 -40.03
C ARG A 157 8.93 25.08 -40.69
N ARG A 158 8.95 24.00 -39.90
CA ARG A 158 8.85 22.63 -40.43
C ARG A 158 7.51 22.38 -41.13
N GLN A 159 6.40 22.87 -40.56
CA GLN A 159 5.08 22.73 -41.16
C GLN A 159 4.97 23.59 -42.43
N ARG A 160 5.45 24.84 -42.39
CA ARG A 160 5.54 25.69 -43.61
C ARG A 160 6.31 25.01 -44.74
N LEU A 161 7.46 24.41 -44.43
CA LEU A 161 8.26 23.69 -45.45
C LEU A 161 7.55 22.43 -45.96
N LEU A 162 6.77 21.74 -45.11
CA LEU A 162 5.97 20.59 -45.55
C LEU A 162 4.81 21.00 -46.44
N GLU A 163 4.12 22.10 -46.12
CA GLU A 163 3.06 22.69 -46.95
C GLU A 163 3.61 23.08 -48.32
N LEU A 164 4.70 23.85 -48.36
CA LEU A 164 5.38 24.20 -49.62
C LEU A 164 5.80 22.96 -50.42
N ARG A 165 6.25 21.89 -49.75
CA ARG A 165 6.62 20.64 -50.41
C ARG A 165 5.40 19.92 -50.98
N LYS A 166 4.27 19.93 -50.27
CA LYS A 166 2.99 19.36 -50.75
C LYS A 166 2.47 20.15 -51.94
N GLU A 167 2.49 21.49 -51.85
CA GLU A 167 2.08 22.39 -52.93
C GLU A 167 2.93 22.17 -54.19
N ALA A 168 4.24 22.06 -54.05
CA ALA A 168 5.15 21.75 -55.16
C ALA A 168 4.85 20.37 -55.79
N TYR A 169 4.52 19.37 -54.97
CA TYR A 169 4.11 18.06 -55.45
C TYR A 169 2.78 18.11 -56.20
N THR A 170 1.77 18.82 -55.67
CA THR A 170 0.48 19.02 -56.36
C THR A 170 0.61 19.83 -57.65
N ALA A 171 1.57 20.75 -57.71
CA ALA A 171 1.88 21.54 -58.89
C ALA A 171 2.74 20.77 -59.92
N GLY A 172 3.10 19.50 -59.64
CA GLY A 172 3.88 18.66 -60.55
C GLY A 172 5.33 19.11 -60.73
N ILE A 173 5.87 19.94 -59.83
CA ILE A 173 7.26 20.37 -59.90
C ILE A 173 8.14 19.18 -59.51
N PRO A 174 9.05 18.71 -60.39
CA PRO A 174 9.86 17.53 -60.11
C PRO A 174 10.81 17.82 -58.94
N VAL A 175 10.50 17.24 -57.79
CA VAL A 175 11.42 17.21 -56.65
C VAL A 175 12.60 16.34 -57.07
N ARG A 176 13.81 16.90 -57.10
CA ARG A 176 15.04 16.12 -57.36
C ARG A 176 15.02 14.87 -56.47
N GLU A 177 15.03 13.70 -57.11
CA GLU A 177 15.04 12.42 -56.42
C GLU A 177 16.26 12.39 -55.50
N ARG A 178 16.02 12.05 -54.23
CA ARG A 178 17.14 11.83 -53.31
C ARG A 178 17.83 10.55 -53.76
N PRO A 179 19.18 10.50 -53.75
CA PRO A 179 19.89 9.27 -54.06
C PRO A 179 19.39 8.15 -53.14
N VAL A 180 19.02 7.05 -53.77
CA VAL A 180 18.54 5.81 -53.13
C VAL A 180 19.61 5.36 -52.14
N ALA A 181 19.23 5.12 -50.87
CA ALA A 181 20.17 4.67 -49.87
C ALA A 181 20.71 3.28 -50.24
N ASN A 182 22.00 3.02 -49.97
CA ASN A 182 22.64 1.74 -50.33
C ASN A 182 21.99 0.51 -49.68
N ASN A 183 21.19 0.69 -48.63
CA ASN A 183 20.55 -0.39 -47.86
C ASN A 183 19.13 -0.73 -48.33
N ASN A 184 18.72 -0.26 -49.51
CA ASN A 184 17.37 -0.51 -50.02
C ASN A 184 17.26 -1.95 -50.56
N LEU A 185 16.36 -2.74 -49.96
CA LEU A 185 16.09 -4.13 -50.35
C LEU A 185 15.53 -4.27 -51.77
N GLU A 186 14.85 -3.23 -52.26
CA GLU A 186 14.28 -3.16 -53.62
C GLU A 186 15.30 -2.74 -54.67
N ARG A 187 16.53 -2.40 -54.27
CA ARG A 187 17.59 -2.09 -55.24
C ARG A 187 17.89 -3.36 -56.02
N ALA A 188 17.84 -3.30 -57.35
CA ALA A 188 18.25 -4.39 -58.21
C ALA A 188 19.61 -4.90 -57.76
N PHE A 189 19.63 -6.12 -57.20
CA PHE A 189 20.85 -6.80 -56.81
C PHE A 189 21.55 -7.17 -58.12
N TYR A 190 22.73 -6.60 -58.36
CA TYR A 190 23.59 -7.13 -59.39
C TYR A 190 23.99 -8.53 -58.94
N ASP A 191 23.44 -9.55 -59.60
CA ASP A 191 23.88 -10.92 -59.38
C ASP A 191 25.27 -11.08 -60.01
N LEU A 192 26.28 -10.88 -59.17
CA LEU A 192 27.70 -11.00 -59.54
C LEU A 192 28.10 -12.45 -59.81
N TRP A 193 27.20 -13.41 -59.58
CA TRP A 193 27.42 -14.85 -59.69
C TRP A 193 26.49 -15.52 -60.70
N GLU A 194 25.73 -14.76 -61.49
CA GLU A 194 25.22 -15.30 -62.75
C GLU A 194 26.45 -15.66 -63.59
N ASP A 195 26.73 -16.96 -63.61
CA ASP A 195 27.57 -17.58 -64.61
C ASP A 195 27.15 -17.02 -65.97
N ASN A 196 28.01 -16.24 -66.61
CA ASN A 196 27.92 -15.88 -68.03
C ASN A 196 27.98 -17.16 -68.87
N ARG A 197 26.91 -17.95 -68.83
CA ARG A 197 26.72 -19.19 -69.55
C ARG A 197 25.43 -19.08 -70.36
N LYS A 198 25.63 -18.36 -71.47
CA LYS A 198 25.00 -18.51 -72.79
C LYS A 198 23.64 -17.82 -72.98
N HIS A 199 23.66 -16.70 -73.71
CA HIS A 199 22.81 -16.51 -74.90
C HIS A 199 23.40 -15.38 -75.78
N PHE A 200 24.44 -15.72 -76.54
CA PHE A 200 24.69 -15.12 -77.86
C PHE A 200 24.76 -16.29 -78.85
N CYS A 201 23.58 -16.81 -79.19
CA CYS A 201 23.34 -17.48 -80.45
C CYS A 201 22.30 -16.61 -81.15
N VAL A 202 22.78 -15.78 -82.07
CA VAL A 202 22.04 -15.45 -83.29
C VAL A 202 22.99 -15.79 -84.41
N ASP A 203 22.80 -16.97 -84.97
CA ASP A 203 23.22 -17.27 -86.33
C ASP A 203 22.44 -16.34 -87.25
N GLU A 204 23.12 -15.61 -88.14
CA GLU A 204 22.67 -15.34 -89.52
C GLU A 204 23.72 -14.53 -90.30
N GLY A 205 24.41 -15.25 -91.20
CA GLY A 205 24.84 -14.83 -92.53
C GLY A 205 25.48 -13.44 -92.72
N PHE A 206 26.81 -13.36 -92.59
CA PHE A 206 27.59 -12.36 -93.32
C PHE A 206 28.08 -12.97 -94.64
N ALA A 207 27.31 -12.71 -95.69
CA ALA A 207 27.77 -12.86 -97.06
C ALA A 207 28.82 -11.79 -97.37
N LEU A 208 29.88 -12.28 -98.00
CA LEU A 208 30.91 -11.59 -98.78
C LEU A 208 30.36 -10.38 -99.57
N VAL A 209 31.01 -9.20 -99.50
CA VAL A 209 31.39 -8.41 -100.68
C VAL A 209 32.65 -7.59 -100.35
N ILE A 210 33.70 -7.91 -101.09
CA ILE A 210 34.90 -7.12 -101.33
C ILE A 210 34.55 -6.00 -102.32
N CYS A 211 34.87 -4.76 -101.99
CA CYS A 211 35.36 -3.70 -102.91
C CYS A 211 35.77 -2.46 -102.10
#